data_AF-A0A836SR15-F1
#
_entry.id   AF-A0A836SR15-F1
#
_cell.length_a   1.000
_cell.length_b   1.000
_cell.length_c   1.000
_cell.angle_alpha   90.00
_cell.angle_beta   90.00
_cell.angle_gamma   90.00
#
_symmetry.space_group_name_H-M   'P 1'
#
loop_
_entity.id
_entity.type
_entity.pdbx_description
1 polymer ?
#
loop_
_entity_poly.entity_id
_entity_poly.type
_entity_poly.pdbx_seq_one_letter_code
_entity_poly.pdbx_strand_id
1 'polypeptide(L)' 'MGGRSKRRTPEIIIKNGKPTAVILDIDVYQEMLERLEDLVDLKVLEEMRKKPLKFRKLSDFLEKYTPNV' A
#
# COMPACT_ATOMS: atom_id res chain seq x y z
N MET A 1 -3.04 14.12 -7.97
CA MET A 1 -3.86 13.07 -8.60
C MET A 1 -3.09 12.56 -9.80
N GLY A 2 -2.25 11.53 -9.60
CA GLY A 2 -1.50 10.91 -10.70
C GLY A 2 -2.48 10.38 -11.73
N GLY A 3 -2.29 10.79 -12.99
CA GLY A 3 -3.15 10.38 -14.09
C GLY A 3 -3.15 8.86 -14.20
N ARG A 4 -4.33 8.26 -14.39
CA ARG A 4 -4.43 6.85 -14.73
C ARG A 4 -3.71 6.64 -16.05
N SER A 5 -2.42 6.27 -15.98
CA SER A 5 -1.69 5.67 -17.09
C SER A 5 -2.59 4.60 -17.68
N LYS A 6 -2.77 4.63 -19.00
CA LYS A 6 -3.68 3.74 -19.72
C LYS A 6 -3.16 2.31 -19.50
N ARG A 7 -3.76 1.59 -18.54
CA ARG A 7 -3.29 0.27 -18.05
C ARG A 7 -3.04 -0.63 -19.25
N ARG A 8 -1.76 -0.86 -19.56
CA ARG A 8 -1.36 -1.79 -20.60
C ARG A 8 -1.64 -3.21 -20.11
N THR A 9 -2.07 -4.08 -21.01
CA THR A 9 -2.24 -5.49 -20.70
C THR A 9 -0.87 -6.07 -20.30
N PRO A 10 -0.75 -6.75 -19.16
CA PRO A 10 0.49 -7.44 -18.78
C PRO A 10 0.97 -8.40 -19.86
N GLU A 11 2.27 -8.41 -20.14
CA GLU A 11 2.88 -9.34 -21.10
C GLU A 11 3.60 -10.47 -20.35
N ILE A 12 3.52 -11.70 -20.86
CA ILE A 12 4.14 -12.88 -20.23
C ILE A 12 5.35 -13.32 -21.05
N ILE A 13 6.49 -13.48 -20.39
CA ILE A 13 7.72 -14.01 -20.99
C ILE A 13 7.74 -15.54 -20.85
N ILE A 14 7.80 -16.23 -21.98
CA ILE A 14 7.90 -17.69 -22.07
C ILE A 14 9.36 -18.10 -22.35
N LYS A 15 9.92 -19.00 -21.55
CA LYS A 15 11.25 -19.60 -21.75
C LYS A 15 11.14 -21.13 -21.72
N ASN A 16 11.67 -21.80 -22.73
CA ASN A 16 11.58 -23.27 -22.89
C ASN A 16 10.13 -23.80 -22.83
N GLY A 17 9.18 -23.07 -23.43
CA GLY A 17 7.76 -23.41 -23.43
C GLY A 17 7.05 -23.19 -22.09
N LYS A 18 7.70 -22.59 -21.08
CA LYS A 18 7.11 -22.31 -19.76
C LYS A 18 7.09 -20.81 -19.46
N PRO A 19 6.01 -20.26 -18.86
CA PRO A 19 6.01 -18.90 -18.32
C PRO A 19 7.08 -18.72 -17.26
N THR A 20 7.84 -17.63 -17.33
CA THR A 20 8.96 -17.36 -16.42
C THR A 20 8.98 -15.96 -15.84
N ALA A 21 8.37 -14.98 -16.51
CA ALA A 21 8.27 -13.62 -16.01
C ALA A 21 7.06 -12.91 -16.61
N VAL A 22 6.70 -11.76 -16.03
CA VAL A 22 5.63 -10.87 -16.50
C VAL A 22 6.21 -9.46 -16.59
N ILE A 23 5.92 -8.75 -17.68
CA ILE A 23 6.22 -7.34 -17.86
C ILE A 23 4.97 -6.54 -17.53
N LEU A 24 5.12 -5.59 -16.62
CA LEU A 24 4.07 -4.70 -16.12
C LEU A 24 4.54 -3.26 -16.23
N ASP A 25 3.58 -2.33 -16.33
CA ASP A 25 3.86 -0.93 -16.05
C ASP A 25 4.30 -0.77 -14.60
N ILE A 26 5.34 0.04 -14.36
CA ILE A 26 5.89 0.22 -13.02
C ILE A 26 4.87 0.83 -12.06
N ASP A 27 4.01 1.73 -12.55
CA ASP A 27 2.96 2.35 -11.74
C ASP A 27 1.94 1.31 -11.28
N VAL A 28 1.64 0.32 -12.14
CA VAL A 28 0.74 -0.79 -11.80
C VAL A 28 1.38 -1.70 -10.76
N TYR A 29 2.67 -1.99 -10.89
CA TYR A 29 3.38 -2.79 -9.88
C TYR A 29 3.42 -2.08 -8.52
N GLN A 30 3.67 -0.77 -8.50
CA GLN A 30 3.63 0.03 -7.27
C GLN A 30 2.23 0.03 -6.64
N GLU A 31 1.17 0.25 -7.42
CA GLU A 31 -0.22 0.15 -6.94
C GLU A 31 -0.51 -1.23 -6.35
N MET A 32 0.01 -2.31 -6.96
CA MET A 32 -0.16 -3.65 -6.42
C MET A 32 0.50 -3.83 -5.05
N LEU A 33 1.69 -3.24 -4.83
CA LEU A 33 2.37 -3.26 -3.54
C LEU A 33 1.60 -2.46 -2.48
N GLU A 34 1.18 -1.23 -2.80
CA GLU A 34 0.38 -0.38 -1.90
C GLU A 34 -0.89 -1.11 -1.45
N ARG A 35 -1.58 -1.79 -2.38
CA ARG A 35 -2.81 -2.55 -2.05
C ARG A 35 -2.54 -3.76 -1.16
N LEU A 36 -1.35 -4.37 -1.22
CA LEU A 36 -0.98 -5.44 -0.30
C LEU A 36 -0.73 -4.89 1.11
N GLU A 37 -0.13 -3.70 1.22
CA GLU A 37 0.07 -3.00 2.50
C GLU A 37 -1.28 -2.56 3.11
N ASP A 38 -2.19 -2.02 2.29
CA ASP A 38 -3.55 -1.65 2.70
C ASP A 38 -4.29 -2.82 3.39
N LEU A 39 -4.12 -4.05 2.90
CA LEU A 39 -4.74 -5.24 3.52
C LEU A 39 -4.19 -5.52 4.92
N VAL A 40 -2.90 -5.28 5.14
CA VAL A 40 -2.28 -5.42 6.45
C VAL A 40 -2.77 -4.32 7.38
N ASP A 41 -2.84 -3.07 6.91
CA ASP A 41 -3.33 -1.93 7.67
C ASP A 41 -4.79 -2.12 8.09
N LEU A 42 -5.65 -2.60 7.19
CA LEU A 42 -7.04 -2.94 7.51
C LEU A 42 -7.13 -3.96 8.65
N LYS A 43 -6.30 -5.01 8.62
CA LYS A 43 -6.26 -6.00 9.69
C LYS A 43 -5.82 -5.39 11.02
N VAL A 44 -4.83 -4.50 11.01
CA VAL A 44 -4.40 -3.77 12.21
C VAL A 44 -5.55 -2.92 12.76
N LEU A 45 -6.27 -2.20 11.90
CA LEU A 45 -7.44 -1.40 12.30
C LEU A 45 -8.56 -2.27 12.90
N GLU A 46 -8.82 -3.44 12.32
CA GLU A 46 -9.78 -4.40 12.86
C GLU A 46 -9.39 -4.87 14.27
N GLU A 47 -8.11 -5.24 14.47
CA GLU A 47 -7.60 -5.62 15.79
C GLU A 47 -7.70 -4.48 16.80
N MET A 48 -7.38 -3.24 16.41
CA MET A 48 -7.52 -2.06 17.26
C MET A 48 -8.98 -1.84 17.68
N ARG A 49 -9.94 -2.05 16.77
CA ARG A 49 -11.38 -1.88 17.04
C ARG A 49 -11.96 -2.92 18.00
N LYS A 50 -11.25 -4.01 18.31
CA LYS A 50 -11.69 -5.00 19.32
C LYS A 50 -11.71 -4.45 20.75
N LYS A 51 -11.06 -3.31 21.01
CA LYS A 51 -11.04 -2.65 22.31
C LYS A 51 -11.49 -1.19 22.16
N PRO A 52 -12.06 -0.56 23.20
CA PRO A 52 -12.38 0.86 23.16
C PRO A 52 -11.15 1.72 22.81
N LEU A 53 -11.25 2.50 21.74
CA LEU A 53 -10.18 3.38 21.29
C LEU A 53 -10.14 4.66 22.12
N LYS A 54 -8.93 5.14 22.41
CA LYS A 54 -8.70 6.46 23.01
C LYS A 54 -8.11 7.38 21.97
N PHE A 55 -8.84 8.43 21.64
CA PHE A 55 -8.39 9.47 20.72
C PHE A 55 -7.84 10.66 21.50
N ARG A 56 -6.89 11.38 20.90
CA ARG A 56 -6.40 12.67 21.38
C ARG A 56 -6.35 13.66 20.23
N LYS A 57 -6.45 14.95 20.52
CA LYS A 57 -6.28 15.96 19.47
C LYS A 57 -4.87 15.89 18.93
N LEU A 58 -4.71 16.21 17.64
CA LEU A 58 -3.40 16.27 17.01
C LEU A 58 -2.52 17.34 17.68
N SER A 59 -3.09 18.48 18.10
CA SER A 59 -2.39 19.50 18.89
C SER A 59 -1.73 18.91 20.14
N ASP A 60 -2.50 18.15 20.92
CA ASP A 60 -2.05 17.57 22.18
C ASP A 60 -1.00 16.46 21.98
N PHE A 61 -0.98 15.85 20.78
CA PHE A 61 0.09 14.94 20.36
C PHE A 61 1.38 15.72 20.08
N LEU A 62 1.28 16.76 19.25
CA LEU A 62 2.43 17.54 18.76
C LEU A 62 3.12 18.32 19.87
N GLU A 63 2.38 18.84 20.85
CA GLU A 63 2.96 19.49 22.03
C GLU A 63 3.85 18.54 22.86
N LYS A 64 3.54 17.25 22.87
CA LYS A 64 4.30 16.22 23.61
C LYS A 64 5.39 15.58 22.78
N TYR A 65 5.32 15.75 21.46
CA TYR A 65 6.19 15.08 20.50
C TYR A 65 6.87 16.15 19.66
N THR A 66 7.96 16.71 20.17
CA THR A 66 8.90 17.52 19.39
C THR A 66 9.84 16.56 18.65
N PRO A 67 9.67 16.36 17.34
CA PRO A 67 10.54 15.48 16.59
C PRO A 67 11.92 16.15 16.50
N ASN A 68 12.97 15.53 17.05
CA ASN A 68 14.37 15.92 16.82
C ASN A 68 14.90 15.28 15.52
N VAL A 69 14.12 15.32 14.45
CA VAL A 69 14.54 14.84 13.12
C VAL A 69 14.96 16.00 12.24
#